data_AF-A0A934YJU8-F1
#
_entry.id   AF-A0A934YJU8-F1
#
_cell.length_a   1.000
_cell.length_b   1.000
_cell.length_c   1.000
_cell.angle_alpha   90.00
_cell.angle_beta   90.00
_cell.angle_gamma   90.00
#
_symmetry.space_group_name_H-M   'P 1'
#
loop_
_entity.id
_entity.type
_entity.pdbx_description
1 polymer ?
#
loop_
_entity_poly.entity_id
_entity_poly.type
_entity_poly.pdbx_seq_one_letter_code
_entity_poly.pdbx_strand_id
1 'polypeptide(L)'
;MASVLALPRASLIATLSVVSGLAGAIGGAACGTDAVGIDACREIEAARCRRAVECGLPLDYPRPAGDPTAACERFYLDACLHGIQSGVEPTLPQRKSCVDAVSTSSCDVVREPQRAPGCAFIIPSAEGAAPEPTSTTAPPPPIAQPDSGKK
;
A
#
# COMPACT_ATOMS: atom_id res chain seq x y z
N MET A 1 24.13 -12.68 36.77
CA MET A 1 23.82 -14.12 36.56
C MET A 1 22.34 -14.28 36.85
N ALA A 2 21.48 -14.18 35.82
CA ALA A 2 20.03 -14.25 35.99
C ALA A 2 19.49 -15.38 35.11
N SER A 3 18.74 -16.26 35.75
CA SER A 3 18.35 -17.59 35.31
C SER A 3 17.37 -17.58 34.13
N VAL A 4 17.63 -18.50 33.21
CA VAL A 4 16.78 -18.87 32.07
C VAL A 4 15.72 -19.87 32.58
N LEU A 5 14.44 -19.49 32.56
CA LEU A 5 13.34 -20.44 32.76
C LEU A 5 12.88 -20.96 31.40
N ALA A 6 13.20 -22.23 31.14
CA ALA A 6 12.71 -23.00 30.00
C ALA A 6 11.24 -23.39 30.21
N LEU A 7 10.36 -23.10 29.24
CA LEU A 7 9.01 -23.67 29.19
C LEU A 7 8.94 -24.84 28.19
N PRO A 8 8.17 -25.90 28.52
CA PRO A 8 8.10 -27.12 27.73
C PRO A 8 7.28 -26.94 26.46
N ARG A 9 7.79 -27.54 25.37
CA ARG A 9 7.07 -27.79 24.12
C ARG A 9 6.03 -28.88 24.36
N ALA A 10 4.79 -28.49 24.68
CA ALA A 10 3.66 -29.41 24.68
C ALA A 10 2.82 -29.19 23.42
N SER A 11 2.94 -30.16 22.50
CA SER A 11 2.07 -30.34 21.34
C SER A 11 0.61 -30.42 21.77
N LEU A 12 -0.26 -29.66 21.12
CA LEU A 12 -1.67 -30.02 20.96
C LEU A 12 -2.08 -29.69 19.52
N ILE A 13 -2.01 -30.74 18.71
CA ILE A 13 -2.65 -30.87 17.41
C ILE A 13 -4.16 -30.88 17.67
N ALA A 14 -4.88 -29.88 17.19
CA ALA A 14 -6.33 -29.88 17.14
C ALA A 14 -6.76 -29.58 15.70
N THR A 15 -7.00 -30.66 14.97
CA THR A 15 -7.71 -30.73 13.69
C THR A 15 -9.08 -30.05 13.82
N LEU A 16 -9.36 -28.99 13.06
CA LEU A 16 -10.71 -28.48 12.91
C LEU A 16 -11.00 -28.01 11.46
N SER A 17 -11.73 -28.89 10.77
CA SER A 17 -12.77 -28.61 9.78
C SER A 17 -12.42 -27.87 8.48
N VAL A 18 -12.07 -28.68 7.48
CA VAL A 18 -12.52 -28.52 6.09
C VAL A 18 -14.05 -28.52 6.06
N VAL A 19 -14.68 -27.51 5.46
CA VAL A 19 -16.04 -27.44 4.83
C VAL A 19 -16.65 -26.04 5.02
N SER A 20 -16.50 -25.19 4.00
CA SER A 20 -17.43 -24.13 3.53
C SER A 20 -16.76 -23.51 2.31
N GLY A 21 -17.21 -23.67 1.07
CA GLY A 21 -18.58 -23.83 0.61
C GLY A 21 -18.95 -22.62 -0.24
N LEU A 22 -18.44 -22.61 -1.49
CA LEU A 22 -19.10 -22.12 -2.70
C LEU A 22 -20.12 -20.95 -2.55
N ALA A 23 -19.66 -19.72 -2.29
CA ALA A 23 -20.46 -18.51 -2.50
C ALA A 23 -19.58 -17.25 -2.65
N GLY A 24 -19.29 -16.84 -3.88
CA GLY A 24 -18.53 -15.61 -4.14
C GLY A 24 -18.24 -15.32 -5.61
N ALA A 25 -19.19 -15.59 -6.51
CA ALA A 25 -19.06 -15.30 -7.96
C ALA A 25 -19.73 -13.98 -8.36
N ILE A 26 -19.71 -12.95 -7.50
CA ILE A 26 -20.34 -11.65 -7.77
C ILE A 26 -19.29 -10.56 -7.50
N GLY A 27 -18.65 -10.02 -8.55
CA GLY A 27 -17.92 -8.74 -8.47
C GLY A 27 -16.46 -8.69 -8.97
N GLY A 28 -15.98 -9.61 -9.80
CA GLY A 28 -14.57 -9.66 -10.27
C GLY A 28 -14.10 -8.60 -11.27
N ALA A 29 -14.74 -7.43 -11.35
CA ALA A 29 -14.44 -6.42 -12.39
C ALA A 29 -13.51 -5.27 -11.95
N ALA A 30 -13.00 -5.27 -10.71
CA ALA A 30 -12.21 -4.15 -10.18
C ALA A 30 -10.79 -4.51 -9.69
N CYS A 31 -10.42 -5.80 -9.63
CA CYS A 31 -9.05 -6.21 -9.36
C CYS A 31 -8.29 -6.32 -10.68
N GLY A 32 -7.81 -5.19 -11.22
CA GLY A 32 -6.93 -5.20 -12.38
C GLY A 32 -5.63 -5.94 -12.06
N THR A 33 -5.19 -6.83 -12.95
CA THR A 33 -3.93 -7.58 -12.82
C THR A 33 -2.70 -6.79 -13.28
N ASP A 34 -2.91 -5.55 -13.71
CA ASP A 34 -1.91 -4.73 -14.42
C ASP A 34 -1.11 -3.81 -13.49
N ALA A 35 -1.04 -4.14 -12.20
CA ALA A 35 -0.22 -3.40 -11.26
C ALA A 35 1.27 -3.58 -11.61
N VAL A 36 1.95 -2.46 -11.81
CA VAL A 36 3.40 -2.42 -12.12
C VAL A 36 4.16 -1.66 -11.04
N GLY A 37 5.43 -1.99 -10.83
CA GLY A 37 6.27 -1.34 -9.83
C GLY A 37 5.95 -1.75 -8.39
N ILE A 38 5.26 -2.87 -8.14
CA ILE A 38 4.89 -3.30 -6.78
C ILE A 38 6.13 -3.41 -5.87
N ASP A 39 7.19 -4.06 -6.36
CA ASP A 39 8.44 -4.22 -5.58
C ASP A 39 9.14 -2.87 -5.39
N ALA A 40 9.11 -1.99 -6.41
CA ALA A 40 9.63 -0.64 -6.29
C ALA A 40 8.89 0.18 -5.24
N CYS A 41 7.56 0.15 -5.25
CA CYS A 41 6.72 0.80 -4.24
C CYS A 41 7.10 0.31 -2.84
N ARG A 42 7.19 -1.01 -2.64
CA ARG A 42 7.53 -1.59 -1.32
C ARG A 42 8.90 -1.18 -0.82
N GLU A 43 9.92 -1.23 -1.67
CA GLU A 43 11.29 -0.83 -1.28
C GLU A 43 11.37 0.65 -0.90
N ILE A 44 10.74 1.53 -1.70
CA ILE A 44 10.72 2.98 -1.46
C ILE A 44 9.93 3.31 -0.19
N GLU A 45 8.74 2.75 -0.03
CA GLU A 45 7.90 3.01 1.13
C GLU A 45 8.48 2.45 2.42
N ALA A 46 9.14 1.28 2.37
CA ALA A 46 9.87 0.77 3.53
C ALA A 46 11.02 1.72 3.94
N ALA A 47 11.75 2.30 2.98
CA ALA A 47 12.76 3.32 3.27
C ALA A 47 12.14 4.57 3.90
N ARG A 48 10.97 5.01 3.40
CA ARG A 48 10.24 6.17 3.96
C ARG A 48 9.76 5.88 5.38
N CYS A 49 9.16 4.71 5.64
CA CYS A 49 8.69 4.32 6.96
C CYS A 49 9.82 4.35 8.01
N ARG A 50 11.00 3.83 7.68
CA ARG A 50 12.16 3.84 8.59
C ARG A 50 12.66 5.24 8.91
N ARG A 51 12.61 6.17 7.94
CA ARG A 51 13.04 7.55 8.10
C ARG A 51 11.98 8.46 8.71
N ALA A 52 10.70 8.11 8.57
CA ALA A 52 9.56 8.94 8.95
C ALA A 52 9.58 9.33 10.43
N VAL A 53 9.94 8.40 11.33
CA VAL A 53 10.02 8.66 12.77
C VAL A 53 11.06 9.73 13.09
N GLU A 54 12.27 9.63 12.50
CA GLU A 54 13.35 10.61 12.67
C GLU A 54 12.96 11.98 12.11
N CYS A 55 12.10 12.00 11.10
CA CYS A 55 11.58 13.20 10.46
C CYS A 55 10.32 13.79 11.11
N GLY A 56 9.85 13.22 12.23
CA GLY A 56 8.63 13.67 12.90
C GLY A 56 7.38 13.55 12.03
N LEU A 57 7.39 12.64 11.05
CA LEU A 57 6.23 12.34 10.23
C LEU A 57 5.28 11.43 11.03
N PRO A 58 3.98 11.75 11.09
CA PRO A 58 3.02 10.93 11.80
C PRO A 58 2.88 9.57 11.10
N LEU A 59 3.17 8.50 11.84
CA LEU A 59 2.91 7.11 11.46
C LEU A 59 1.73 6.51 12.27
N ASP A 60 0.99 7.36 12.97
CA ASP A 60 -0.05 7.00 13.93
C ASP A 60 -1.46 6.99 13.33
N TYR A 61 -1.60 6.95 11.99
CA TYR A 61 -2.91 6.85 11.35
C TYR A 61 -3.00 5.72 10.30
N PRO A 62 -3.93 4.76 10.47
CA PRO A 62 -4.70 4.49 11.70
C PRO A 62 -3.76 4.12 12.85
N ARG A 63 -4.06 4.54 14.09
CA ARG A 63 -3.14 4.37 15.25
C ARG A 63 -2.78 2.90 15.44
N PRO A 64 -1.55 2.50 15.12
CA PRO A 64 -1.20 1.10 15.17
C PRO A 64 -0.92 0.68 16.62
N ALA A 65 -1.24 -0.57 16.94
CA ALA A 65 -0.66 -1.21 18.10
C ALA A 65 0.80 -1.62 17.77
N GLY A 66 1.74 -1.32 18.67
CA GLY A 66 3.14 -1.73 18.54
C GLY A 66 4.05 -0.69 17.89
N ASP A 67 5.09 -1.16 17.20
CA ASP A 67 6.10 -0.32 16.55
C ASP A 67 5.48 0.42 15.33
N PRO A 68 5.55 1.77 15.29
CA PRO A 68 4.93 2.56 14.24
C PRO A 68 5.59 2.35 12.87
N THR A 69 6.90 2.09 12.81
CA THR A 69 7.62 1.78 11.58
C THR A 69 7.16 0.45 11.00
N ALA A 70 7.10 -0.60 11.83
CA ALA A 70 6.62 -1.92 11.41
C ALA A 70 5.14 -1.91 10.99
N ALA A 71 4.33 -1.03 11.57
CA ALA A 71 2.96 -0.83 11.13
C ALA A 71 2.88 -0.10 9.78
N CYS A 72 3.69 0.94 9.57
CA CYS A 72 3.82 1.62 8.29
C CYS A 72 4.26 0.66 7.18
N GLU A 73 5.30 -0.15 7.42
CA GLU A 73 5.77 -1.14 6.44
C GLU A 73 4.67 -2.15 6.09
N ARG A 74 3.93 -2.68 7.08
CA ARG A 74 2.79 -3.59 6.82
C ARG A 74 1.68 -2.94 6.01
N PHE A 75 1.34 -1.68 6.30
CA PHE A 75 0.35 -0.95 5.51
C PHE A 75 0.76 -0.87 4.03
N TYR A 76 2.03 -0.56 3.75
CA TYR A 76 2.51 -0.47 2.38
C TYR A 76 2.74 -1.83 1.71
N LEU A 77 2.79 -2.94 2.44
CA LEU A 77 2.74 -4.27 1.80
C LEU A 77 1.44 -4.46 0.99
N ASP A 78 0.33 -3.93 1.51
CA ASP A 78 -1.00 -3.99 0.89
C ASP A 78 -1.24 -2.81 -0.06
N ALA A 79 -0.94 -1.58 0.37
CA ALA A 79 -1.18 -0.40 -0.46
C ALA A 79 -0.38 -0.43 -1.78
N CYS A 80 0.82 -1.03 -1.77
CA CYS A 80 1.62 -1.20 -2.98
C CYS A 80 1.11 -2.29 -3.93
N LEU A 81 0.09 -3.08 -3.59
CA LEU A 81 -0.52 -4.05 -4.50
C LEU A 81 -1.22 -3.40 -5.69
N HIS A 82 -1.47 -2.09 -5.63
CA HIS A 82 -1.96 -1.29 -6.75
C HIS A 82 -0.86 -0.82 -7.72
N GLY A 83 0.40 -1.13 -7.43
CA GLY A 83 1.54 -0.65 -8.20
C GLY A 83 1.93 0.79 -7.84
N ILE A 84 2.87 1.35 -8.61
CA ILE A 84 3.24 2.77 -8.47
C ILE A 84 2.34 3.67 -9.30
N GLN A 85 2.17 4.91 -8.83
CA GLN A 85 1.21 5.86 -9.42
C GLN A 85 1.47 6.18 -10.89
N SER A 86 2.71 6.14 -11.36
CA SER A 86 3.03 6.39 -12.77
C SER A 86 2.62 5.27 -13.73
N GLY A 87 2.32 4.07 -13.22
CA GLY A 87 2.00 2.93 -14.08
C GLY A 87 3.16 2.47 -14.96
N VAL A 88 4.41 2.77 -14.58
CA VAL A 88 5.62 2.34 -15.30
C VAL A 88 6.59 1.63 -14.36
N GLU A 89 7.08 0.45 -14.72
CA GLU A 89 8.11 -0.24 -13.92
C GLU A 89 9.44 0.55 -13.96
N PRO A 90 9.99 1.00 -12.83
CA PRO A 90 11.28 1.66 -12.82
C PRO A 90 12.40 0.63 -13.04
N THR A 91 13.44 1.04 -13.75
CA THR A 91 14.66 0.23 -13.84
C THR A 91 15.30 0.05 -12.45
N LEU A 92 16.06 -1.03 -12.26
CA LEU A 92 16.78 -1.28 -11.01
C LEU A 92 17.65 -0.08 -10.56
N PRO A 93 18.42 0.59 -11.45
CA PRO A 93 19.16 1.80 -11.07
C PRO A 93 18.28 2.95 -10.60
N GLN A 94 17.11 3.18 -11.23
CA GLN A 94 16.17 4.22 -10.80
C GLN A 94 15.58 3.91 -9.42
N ARG A 95 15.11 2.67 -9.22
CA ARG A 95 14.61 2.20 -7.92
C ARG A 95 15.66 2.38 -6.82
N LYS A 96 16.88 1.90 -7.06
CA LYS A 96 17.99 2.05 -6.12
C LYS A 96 18.29 3.52 -5.81
N SER A 97 18.37 4.36 -6.84
CA SER A 97 18.62 5.79 -6.67
C SER A 97 17.54 6.46 -5.81
N CYS A 98 16.27 6.09 -5.98
CA CYS A 98 15.19 6.60 -5.14
C CYS A 98 15.29 6.14 -3.69
N VAL A 99 15.53 4.84 -3.45
CA VAL A 99 15.73 4.29 -2.10
C VAL A 99 16.89 4.95 -1.39
N ASP A 100 18.01 5.15 -2.09
CA ASP A 100 19.20 5.83 -1.56
C ASP A 100 18.86 7.30 -1.22
N ALA A 101 18.12 8.00 -2.09
CA ALA A 101 17.69 9.38 -1.85
C ALA A 101 16.82 9.49 -0.59
N VAL A 102 15.79 8.65 -0.43
CA VAL A 102 14.94 8.62 0.78
C VAL A 102 15.75 8.31 2.04
N SER A 103 16.67 7.33 1.95
CA SER A 103 17.42 6.84 3.11
C SER A 103 18.46 7.83 3.62
N THR A 104 19.00 8.68 2.75
CA THR A 104 20.16 9.54 3.07
C THR A 104 19.90 11.05 2.99
N SER A 105 18.79 11.48 2.38
CA SER A 105 18.49 12.90 2.19
C SER A 105 17.73 13.54 3.37
N SER A 106 17.34 14.81 3.19
CA SER A 106 16.53 15.56 4.16
C SER A 106 15.12 14.98 4.32
N CYS A 107 14.46 15.38 5.41
CA CYS A 107 13.08 15.00 5.69
C CYS A 107 12.06 15.49 4.65
N ASP A 108 12.42 16.48 3.84
CA ASP A 108 11.58 16.91 2.72
C ASP A 108 11.49 15.82 1.64
N VAL A 109 12.59 15.11 1.38
CA VAL A 109 12.59 13.95 0.45
C VAL A 109 11.82 12.77 1.03
N VAL A 110 11.87 12.55 2.35
CA VAL A 110 11.08 11.50 2.99
C VAL A 110 9.58 11.82 2.88
N ARG A 111 9.20 13.08 3.10
CA ARG A 111 7.82 13.56 3.00
C ARG A 111 7.31 13.50 1.56
N GLU A 112 8.11 13.94 0.61
CA GLU A 112 7.76 14.09 -0.81
C GLU A 112 8.85 13.47 -1.70
N PRO A 113 8.94 12.13 -1.76
CA PRO A 113 10.00 11.42 -2.48
C PRO A 113 10.06 11.83 -3.96
N GLN A 114 8.92 12.10 -4.60
CA GLN A 114 8.82 12.54 -6.00
C GLN A 114 9.66 13.79 -6.33
N ARG A 115 10.06 14.60 -5.34
CA ARG A 115 10.87 15.80 -5.54
C ARG A 115 12.35 15.47 -5.70
N ALA A 116 12.79 14.28 -5.28
CA ALA A 116 14.15 13.84 -5.52
C ALA A 116 14.30 13.37 -6.98
N PRO A 117 15.38 13.77 -7.69
CA PRO A 117 15.62 13.35 -9.07
C PRO A 117 15.60 11.82 -9.26
N GLY A 118 16.11 11.06 -8.28
CA GLY A 118 16.10 9.60 -8.30
C GLY A 118 14.71 8.97 -8.23
N CYS A 119 13.69 9.71 -7.78
CA CYS A 119 12.32 9.25 -7.57
C CYS A 119 11.30 9.89 -8.53
N ALA A 120 11.77 10.65 -9.54
CA ALA A 120 10.89 11.40 -10.43
C ALA A 120 9.89 10.51 -11.19
N PHE A 121 10.19 9.22 -11.34
CA PHE A 121 9.31 8.23 -11.97
C PHE A 121 8.03 7.90 -11.17
N ILE A 122 7.91 8.33 -9.91
CA ILE A 122 6.72 8.03 -9.09
C ILE A 122 5.50 8.79 -9.62
N ILE A 123 5.69 10.02 -10.11
CA ILE A 123 4.61 10.82 -10.67
C ILE A 123 4.43 10.48 -12.16
N PRO A 124 3.19 10.28 -12.65
CA PRO A 124 2.95 10.19 -14.08
C PRO A 124 3.42 11.47 -14.77
N SER A 125 4.31 11.34 -15.76
CA SER A 125 4.63 12.47 -16.65
C SER A 125 3.33 12.97 -17.27
N ALA A 126 3.08 14.28 -17.22
CA ALA A 126 1.86 14.88 -17.80
C ALA A 126 1.67 14.54 -19.29
N GLU A 127 2.77 14.23 -20.00
CA GLU A 127 2.80 13.82 -21.40
C GLU A 127 2.38 12.36 -21.65
N GLY A 128 2.31 11.54 -20.60
CA GLY A 128 2.04 10.11 -20.67
C GLY A 128 0.74 9.67 -19.99
N ALA A 129 -0.08 10.63 -19.53
CA ALA A 129 -1.46 10.32 -19.16
C ALA A 129 -2.16 9.84 -20.43
N ALA A 130 -2.21 8.51 -20.61
CA ALA A 130 -3.03 7.89 -21.63
C ALA A 130 -4.40 8.57 -21.54
N PRO A 131 -5.00 9.03 -22.65
CA PRO A 131 -6.31 9.65 -22.60
C PRO A 131 -7.19 8.69 -21.81
N GLU A 132 -7.73 9.15 -20.68
CA GLU A 132 -8.63 8.32 -19.89
C GLU A 132 -9.61 7.72 -20.89
N PRO A 133 -9.81 6.39 -20.92
CA PRO A 133 -10.87 5.84 -21.75
C PRO A 133 -12.10 6.60 -21.31
N THR A 134 -12.63 7.43 -22.20
CA THR A 134 -13.78 8.27 -21.93
C THR A 134 -14.86 7.31 -21.50
N SER A 135 -15.01 7.17 -20.19
CA SER A 135 -16.04 6.35 -19.59
C SER A 135 -17.30 7.10 -19.94
N THR A 136 -17.84 6.77 -21.10
CA THR A 136 -19.22 7.02 -21.48
C THR A 136 -20.05 6.10 -20.60
N THR A 137 -19.95 6.32 -19.29
CA THR A 137 -20.89 5.82 -18.32
C THR A 137 -22.11 6.68 -18.54
N ALA A 138 -23.12 6.09 -19.19
CA ALA A 138 -24.46 6.63 -19.14
C ALA A 138 -24.77 7.01 -17.68
N PRO A 139 -25.37 8.19 -17.42
CA PRO A 139 -25.66 8.62 -16.06
C PRO A 139 -26.35 7.47 -15.31
N PRO A 140 -25.96 7.18 -14.05
CA PRO A 140 -26.60 6.13 -13.29
C PRO A 140 -28.12 6.39 -13.28
N PRO A 141 -28.95 5.35 -13.43
CA PRO A 141 -30.39 5.54 -13.35
C PRO A 141 -30.71 6.24 -12.03
N PRO A 142 -31.66 7.19 -12.01
CA PRO A 142 -32.00 7.92 -10.80
C PRO A 142 -32.35 6.93 -9.69
N ILE A 143 -31.60 6.98 -8.60
CA ILE A 143 -31.88 6.19 -7.41
C ILE A 143 -33.20 6.72 -6.86
N ALA A 144 -34.28 5.94 -6.98
CA ALA A 144 -35.55 6.25 -6.35
C ALA A 144 -35.33 6.34 -4.84
N GLN A 145 -35.40 7.55 -4.29
CA GLN A 145 -35.37 7.75 -2.84
C GLN A 145 -36.66 7.15 -2.26
N PRO A 146 -36.58 6.29 -1.24
CA PRO A 146 -37.78 5.76 -0.58
C PRO A 146 -38.58 6.91 0.04
N ASP A 147 -39.82 7.07 -0.41
CA ASP A 147 -40.80 8.02 0.14
C ASP A 147 -40.88 7.84 1.66
N SER A 148 -40.42 8.87 2.37
CA SER A 148 -40.58 8.95 3.82
C SER A 148 -42.03 9.29 4.12
N GLY A 149 -42.88 8.26 4.13
CA GLY A 149 -44.29 8.37 4.49
C GLY A 149 -44.46 9.03 5.86
N LYS A 150 -44.98 10.25 5.86
CA LYS A 150 -45.59 10.87 7.05
C LYS A 150 -46.85 10.08 7.40
N LYS A 151 -46.89 9.54 8.62
CA LYS A 151 -48.15 9.21 9.31
C LYS A 151 -48.71 10.46 9.96
#